data_AF-A0A4Y7SPG3-F1
#
_entry.id   AF-A0A4Y7SPG3-F1
#
_cell.length_a   1.000
_cell.length_b   1.000
_cell.length_c   1.000
_cell.angle_alpha   90.00
_cell.angle_beta   90.00
_cell.angle_gamma   90.00
#
_symmetry.space_group_name_H-M   'P 1'
#
loop_
_entity.id
_entity.type
_entity.pdbx_description
1 polymer ?
#
loop_
_entity_poly.entity_id
_entity_poly.type
_entity_poly.pdbx_seq_one_letter_code
_entity_poly.pdbx_strand_id
1 'polypeptide(L)'
;MITNRLLSLFALVGAAVAWVDVDPDLIPALDEPLPVFSLGEPSFIPDDWLESVVGHTGKKPKFVKRSSDDPKVYIYDGDEVVGFVDKSTGETRVFPDYGTLKPCDKPVDINKALSLFEKGSDAFPADDTGIELTRGSSLQGGEVADAPPTEGSGSNYRRWNDTVIPPAASPDLTYLTLGTVTRSVKVGDQTFPVCGPGSQASFGVGPENKVVSLSYQWKPATKTNKLQHALPAGHIAEYIQAALEPKVVLTQAEGIKVYHVDTCFYDSGVSYLQPVYRVLAEPYDHTNTTADDRKKFVEYIPIDGDGAETIPSGEGTANVAGGASPDEPSTSDNTRRSFLNYFEARQGLTAPTITVGRYVVRNDSDGFVEDARNFWTSLSTSPTYNFVNSQYYWAFDWLYKENAQSFVNSVDLALTEAHGGFHRFSTYKGSAAEKDGGVHIPADLPTDGFGPISNSGKGKLSYWFIDACEVIPSSFDFQAIDDPNPQRRAFDPWWPVFRGGIHAVVGWRTSALFSDNTASRTAAAIALGRPVVSAWLDAAHTDPAYKNKPTYTGGGTGIEDWPLGRAAAVFRCGRASDKVVDRQNLGAPTCLSIRYWNND
;
A
#
# COMPACT_ATOMS: atom_id res chain seq x y z
N MET A 1 17.34 -9.94 57.56
CA MET A 1 17.70 -9.08 56.41
C MET A 1 18.59 -9.83 55.42
N ILE A 2 18.12 -10.94 54.84
CA ILE A 2 18.81 -11.66 53.73
C ILE A 2 17.70 -12.38 52.95
N THR A 3 16.91 -11.68 52.15
CA THR A 3 15.92 -12.33 51.25
C THR A 3 15.53 -11.50 50.02
N ASN A 4 15.81 -10.19 49.96
CA ASN A 4 15.37 -9.34 48.84
C ASN A 4 16.42 -9.07 47.74
N ARG A 5 17.58 -9.74 47.73
CA ARG A 5 18.63 -9.52 46.68
C ARG A 5 18.80 -10.67 45.68
N LEU A 6 18.13 -11.81 45.86
CA LEU A 6 18.23 -12.92 44.90
C LEU A 6 17.17 -12.92 43.80
N LEU A 7 16.05 -12.21 43.97
CA LEU A 7 14.99 -12.14 42.95
C LEU A 7 15.29 -11.14 41.81
N SER A 8 16.29 -10.28 41.95
CA SER A 8 16.72 -9.36 40.88
C SER A 8 17.73 -9.97 39.90
N LEU A 9 18.29 -11.15 40.21
CA LEU A 9 19.25 -11.83 39.31
C LEU A 9 18.61 -12.84 38.36
N PHE A 10 17.37 -13.27 38.62
CA PHE A 10 16.65 -14.21 37.74
C PHE A 10 15.81 -13.54 36.65
N ALA A 11 15.78 -12.21 36.59
CA ALA A 11 15.16 -11.47 35.48
C ALA A 11 16.09 -11.31 34.25
N LEU A 12 17.32 -11.84 34.30
CA LEU A 12 18.32 -11.74 33.22
C LEU A 12 18.55 -13.07 32.47
N VAL A 13 17.81 -14.14 32.78
CA VAL A 13 18.07 -15.50 32.25
C VAL A 13 17.04 -15.92 31.17
N GLY A 14 16.37 -14.96 30.54
CA GLY A 14 15.31 -15.27 29.56
C GLY A 14 15.24 -14.35 28.36
N ALA A 15 16.23 -13.49 28.11
CA ALA A 15 16.36 -12.90 26.79
C ALA A 15 16.91 -14.00 25.89
N ALA A 16 16.01 -14.75 25.25
CA ALA A 16 16.37 -15.45 24.01
C ALA A 16 17.08 -14.40 23.15
N VAL A 17 18.35 -14.66 22.81
CA VAL A 17 19.14 -13.73 22.01
C VAL A 17 18.35 -13.53 20.72
N ALA A 18 17.86 -12.31 20.50
CA ALA A 18 17.21 -11.95 19.25
C ALA A 18 18.14 -12.34 18.11
N TRP A 19 17.71 -13.29 17.29
CA TRP A 19 18.59 -13.90 16.29
C TRP A 19 18.28 -13.31 14.92
N VAL A 20 19.30 -12.81 14.24
CA VAL A 20 19.22 -12.47 12.82
C VAL A 20 20.10 -13.46 12.06
N ASP A 21 19.48 -14.22 11.16
CA ASP A 21 20.17 -15.16 10.28
C ASP A 21 20.60 -14.42 9.00
N VAL A 22 21.89 -14.12 8.91
CA VAL A 22 22.51 -13.49 7.74
C VAL A 22 23.60 -14.42 7.23
N ASP A 23 23.37 -15.01 6.06
CA ASP A 23 24.40 -15.75 5.34
C ASP A 23 25.32 -14.75 4.59
N PRO A 24 26.61 -14.64 4.95
CA PRO A 24 27.53 -13.74 4.26
C PRO A 24 27.69 -14.04 2.76
N ASP A 25 27.40 -15.28 2.32
CA ASP A 25 27.48 -15.67 0.91
C ASP A 25 26.35 -15.03 0.07
N LEU A 26 25.30 -14.50 0.71
CA LEU A 26 24.27 -13.71 0.03
C LEU A 26 24.76 -12.31 -0.36
N ILE A 27 25.83 -11.79 0.27
CA ILE A 27 26.31 -10.43 0.08
C ILE A 27 27.19 -10.39 -1.18
N PRO A 28 26.77 -9.69 -2.26
CA PRO A 28 27.54 -9.66 -3.50
C PRO A 28 28.95 -9.09 -3.31
N ALA A 29 29.97 -9.77 -3.83
CA ALA A 29 31.32 -9.24 -3.84
C ALA A 29 31.45 -8.07 -4.84
N LEU A 30 32.02 -6.96 -4.39
CA LEU A 30 32.29 -5.78 -5.21
C LEU A 30 33.80 -5.53 -5.28
N ASP A 31 34.41 -5.97 -6.38
CA ASP A 31 35.86 -5.88 -6.58
C ASP A 31 36.32 -4.46 -6.95
N GLU A 32 35.43 -3.67 -7.56
CA GLU A 32 35.71 -2.30 -7.98
C GLU A 32 35.06 -1.28 -7.03
N PRO A 33 35.74 -0.17 -6.71
CA PRO A 33 35.11 0.91 -5.97
C PRO A 33 33.97 1.55 -6.77
N LEU A 34 32.85 1.78 -6.09
CA LEU A 34 31.67 2.39 -6.71
C LEU A 34 31.67 3.91 -6.50
N PRO A 35 31.27 4.71 -7.51
CA PRO A 35 31.25 6.17 -7.41
C PRO A 35 30.12 6.67 -6.50
N VAL A 36 30.21 7.91 -6.06
CA VAL A 36 29.10 8.66 -5.46
C VAL A 36 28.68 9.78 -6.42
N PHE A 37 27.39 10.09 -6.52
CA PHE A 37 26.88 11.22 -7.30
C PHE A 37 26.25 12.26 -6.38
N SER A 38 26.44 13.54 -6.69
CA SER A 38 25.70 14.64 -6.08
C SER A 38 24.41 14.89 -6.86
N LEU A 39 23.32 15.15 -6.16
CA LEU A 39 22.04 15.53 -6.74
C LEU A 39 21.96 17.05 -6.92
N GLY A 40 21.52 17.49 -8.09
CA GLY A 40 21.27 18.90 -8.40
C GLY A 40 19.91 19.40 -7.89
N GLU A 41 19.53 20.57 -8.38
CA GLU A 41 18.20 21.15 -8.14
C GLU A 41 17.09 20.27 -8.74
N PRO A 42 15.87 20.29 -8.16
CA PRO A 42 14.73 19.60 -8.75
C PRO A 42 14.47 20.03 -10.19
N SER A 43 14.25 19.07 -11.09
CA SER A 43 13.72 19.33 -12.43
C SER A 43 12.19 19.29 -12.42
N PHE A 44 11.57 19.85 -13.45
CA PHE A 44 10.11 19.98 -13.54
C PHE A 44 9.61 19.46 -14.88
N ILE A 45 8.40 18.89 -14.88
CA ILE A 45 7.70 18.60 -16.12
C ILE A 45 7.37 19.94 -16.82
N PRO A 46 7.66 20.09 -18.13
CA PRO A 46 7.26 21.24 -18.91
C PRO A 46 5.77 21.54 -18.77
N ASP A 47 5.41 22.83 -18.68
CA ASP A 47 4.03 23.24 -18.44
C ASP A 47 3.07 22.73 -19.53
N ASP A 48 3.51 22.69 -20.80
CA ASP A 48 2.72 22.16 -21.92
C ASP A 48 2.45 20.65 -21.82
N TRP A 49 3.43 19.88 -21.35
CA TRP A 49 3.24 18.46 -21.05
C TRP A 49 2.27 18.28 -19.88
N LEU A 50 2.46 19.04 -18.80
CA LEU A 50 1.60 18.95 -17.64
C LEU A 50 0.15 19.32 -17.99
N GLU A 51 -0.06 20.42 -18.72
CA GLU A 51 -1.38 20.83 -19.21
C GLU A 51 -2.02 19.76 -20.11
N SER A 52 -1.23 19.09 -20.95
CA SER A 52 -1.70 17.97 -21.79
C SER A 52 -2.17 16.78 -20.94
N VAL A 53 -1.35 16.32 -19.98
CA VAL A 53 -1.72 15.21 -19.08
C VAL A 53 -2.97 15.54 -18.28
N VAL A 54 -3.01 16.76 -17.71
CA VAL A 54 -4.14 17.21 -16.91
C VAL A 54 -5.40 17.37 -17.79
N GLY A 55 -5.26 17.84 -19.03
CA GLY A 55 -6.38 17.95 -19.98
C GLY A 55 -6.96 16.60 -20.42
N HIS A 56 -6.20 15.51 -20.31
CA HIS A 56 -6.72 14.14 -20.49
C HIS A 56 -7.41 13.59 -19.24
N THR A 57 -7.11 14.17 -18.08
CA THR A 57 -7.59 13.70 -16.77
C THR A 57 -8.85 14.44 -16.33
N GLY A 58 -8.90 15.76 -16.53
CA GLY A 58 -9.99 16.64 -16.12
C GLY A 58 -10.57 17.44 -17.27
N LYS A 59 -11.80 17.94 -17.10
CA LYS A 59 -12.52 18.68 -18.15
C LYS A 59 -12.09 20.14 -18.23
N LYS A 60 -11.84 20.79 -17.08
CA LYS A 60 -11.50 22.22 -16.98
C LYS A 60 -10.54 22.48 -15.81
N PRO A 61 -9.29 21.99 -15.92
CA PRO A 61 -8.33 22.12 -14.84
C PRO A 61 -7.95 23.58 -14.55
N LYS A 62 -7.71 23.87 -13.27
CA LYS A 62 -7.22 25.16 -12.78
C LYS A 62 -6.08 24.97 -11.80
N PHE A 63 -4.99 25.71 -11.99
CA PHE A 63 -3.84 25.72 -11.10
C PHE A 63 -4.03 26.78 -10.01
N VAL A 64 -4.03 26.36 -8.75
CA VAL A 64 -4.37 27.22 -7.60
C VAL A 64 -3.38 26.99 -6.46
N LYS A 65 -2.81 28.07 -5.93
CA LYS A 65 -2.10 28.06 -4.65
C LYS A 65 -3.10 28.29 -3.51
N ARG A 66 -3.03 27.50 -2.44
CA ARG A 66 -3.91 27.65 -1.27
C ARG A 66 -3.51 28.83 -0.39
N SER A 67 -2.22 29.15 -0.33
CA SER A 67 -1.68 30.34 0.32
C SER A 67 -0.44 30.84 -0.44
N SER A 68 0.07 32.03 -0.10
CA SER A 68 1.30 32.56 -0.70
C SER A 68 2.52 31.69 -0.39
N ASP A 69 2.53 31.05 0.78
CA ASP A 69 3.66 30.35 1.36
C ASP A 69 3.59 28.84 1.11
N ASP A 70 2.47 28.33 0.59
CA ASP A 70 2.33 26.94 0.20
C ASP A 70 3.25 26.65 -1.01
N PRO A 71 4.24 25.75 -0.88
CA PRO A 71 5.11 25.39 -1.99
C PRO A 71 4.33 24.65 -3.09
N LYS A 72 3.14 24.13 -2.79
CA LYS A 72 2.32 23.36 -3.72
C LYS A 72 1.35 24.25 -4.49
N VAL A 73 1.35 24.03 -5.80
CA VAL A 73 0.30 24.47 -6.72
C VAL A 73 -0.61 23.27 -6.97
N TYR A 74 -1.84 23.35 -6.48
CA TYR A 74 -2.83 22.29 -6.67
C TYR A 74 -3.54 22.47 -8.00
N ILE A 75 -3.93 21.35 -8.60
CA ILE A 75 -4.64 21.28 -9.88
C ILE A 75 -6.06 20.85 -9.57
N TYR A 76 -7.02 21.71 -9.86
CA TYR A 76 -8.45 21.50 -9.57
C TYR A 76 -9.25 21.28 -10.86
N ASP A 77 -10.06 20.22 -10.95
CA ASP A 77 -11.14 20.10 -11.92
C ASP A 77 -12.49 20.33 -11.22
N GLY A 78 -13.07 21.52 -11.38
CA GLY A 78 -14.15 21.98 -10.50
C GLY A 78 -13.66 22.13 -9.07
N ASP A 79 -14.23 21.35 -8.15
CA ASP A 79 -13.86 21.33 -6.72
C ASP A 79 -12.92 20.17 -6.36
N GLU A 80 -12.52 19.35 -7.33
CA GLU A 80 -11.70 18.16 -7.10
C GLU A 80 -10.22 18.41 -7.36
N VAL A 81 -9.37 18.00 -6.41
CA VAL A 81 -7.91 18.00 -6.61
C VAL A 81 -7.55 16.81 -7.49
N VAL A 82 -7.19 17.09 -8.74
CA VAL A 82 -6.74 16.11 -9.75
C VAL A 82 -5.22 16.05 -9.88
N GLY A 83 -4.49 16.87 -9.12
CA GLY A 83 -3.03 16.84 -9.09
C GLY A 83 -2.41 17.95 -8.27
N PHE A 84 -1.09 17.97 -8.20
CA PHE A 84 -0.31 19.08 -7.65
C PHE A 84 1.10 19.13 -8.24
N VAL A 85 1.73 20.30 -8.11
CA VAL A 85 3.16 20.53 -8.34
C VAL A 85 3.75 21.17 -7.09
N ASP A 86 4.66 20.50 -6.43
CA ASP A 86 5.46 21.05 -5.34
C ASP A 86 6.69 21.76 -5.90
N LYS A 87 6.70 23.09 -5.81
CA LYS A 87 7.78 23.91 -6.37
C LYS A 87 9.08 23.85 -5.57
N SER A 88 9.05 23.29 -4.35
CA SER A 88 10.24 23.13 -3.51
C SER A 88 10.96 21.80 -3.76
N THR A 89 10.21 20.73 -4.02
CA THR A 89 10.77 19.38 -4.19
C THR A 89 10.83 18.93 -5.65
N GLY A 90 10.11 19.61 -6.55
CA GLY A 90 9.89 19.16 -7.93
C GLY A 90 8.82 18.07 -8.05
N GLU A 91 8.24 17.60 -6.94
CA GLU A 91 7.24 16.55 -6.97
C GLU A 91 6.00 17.02 -7.74
N THR A 92 5.63 16.26 -8.77
CA THR A 92 4.46 16.49 -9.60
C THR A 92 3.61 15.23 -9.63
N ARG A 93 2.33 15.37 -9.30
CA ARG A 93 1.37 14.28 -9.34
C ARG A 93 0.16 14.70 -10.17
N VAL A 94 -0.29 13.84 -11.07
CA VAL A 94 -1.61 13.92 -11.71
C VAL A 94 -2.32 12.61 -11.49
N PHE A 95 -3.51 12.71 -10.93
CA PHE A 95 -4.28 11.61 -10.39
C PHE A 95 -5.38 11.21 -11.37
N PRO A 96 -5.37 9.98 -11.89
CA PRO A 96 -6.44 9.51 -12.75
C PRO A 96 -7.70 9.26 -11.91
N ASP A 97 -8.86 9.55 -12.49
CA ASP A 97 -10.13 9.06 -11.96
C ASP A 97 -10.42 7.67 -12.55
N TYR A 98 -10.17 6.63 -11.76
CA TYR A 98 -10.39 5.25 -12.17
C TYR A 98 -11.85 4.89 -12.41
N GLY A 99 -12.81 5.70 -11.95
CA GLY A 99 -14.22 5.49 -12.25
C GLY A 99 -14.65 6.01 -13.62
N THR A 100 -13.91 6.95 -14.20
CA THR A 100 -14.19 7.49 -15.54
C THR A 100 -13.23 6.97 -16.62
N LEU A 101 -12.14 6.33 -16.21
CA LEU A 101 -11.20 5.69 -17.11
C LEU A 101 -11.87 4.53 -17.85
N LYS A 102 -11.89 4.63 -19.19
CA LYS A 102 -12.38 3.55 -20.04
C LYS A 102 -11.32 2.46 -20.17
N PRO A 103 -11.74 1.20 -20.40
CA PRO A 103 -10.84 0.16 -20.88
C PRO A 103 -10.10 0.58 -22.15
N CYS A 104 -8.87 0.09 -22.31
CA CYS A 104 -8.10 0.23 -23.52
C CYS A 104 -8.60 -0.78 -24.57
N ASP A 105 -9.07 -0.29 -25.72
CA ASP A 105 -9.52 -1.14 -26.84
C ASP A 105 -8.37 -1.85 -27.58
N LYS A 106 -7.12 -1.44 -27.30
CA LYS A 106 -5.89 -1.96 -27.91
C LYS A 106 -4.80 -2.07 -26.85
N PRO A 107 -3.78 -2.93 -27.05
CA PRO A 107 -2.59 -2.94 -26.20
C PRO A 107 -1.98 -1.53 -26.11
N VAL A 108 -1.67 -1.12 -24.88
CA VAL A 108 -1.05 0.17 -24.58
C VAL A 108 0.40 0.18 -25.09
N ASP A 109 0.73 1.20 -25.88
CA ASP A 109 2.08 1.45 -26.40
C ASP A 109 2.70 2.64 -25.68
N ILE A 110 3.49 2.35 -24.65
CA ILE A 110 4.12 3.38 -23.81
C ILE A 110 5.19 4.18 -24.57
N ASN A 111 5.88 3.57 -25.54
CA ASN A 111 6.94 4.23 -26.29
C ASN A 111 6.35 5.26 -27.25
N LYS A 112 5.20 4.93 -27.85
CA LYS A 112 4.45 5.89 -28.66
C LYS A 112 3.86 7.02 -27.82
N ALA A 113 3.29 6.71 -26.66
CA ALA A 113 2.66 7.71 -25.79
C ALA A 113 3.68 8.69 -25.19
N LEU A 114 4.89 8.20 -24.93
CA LEU A 114 5.99 8.94 -24.33
C LEU A 114 7.11 9.16 -25.35
N SER A 115 6.76 9.34 -26.63
CA SER A 115 7.76 9.58 -27.68
C SER A 115 8.54 10.89 -27.48
N LEU A 116 8.04 11.76 -26.60
CA LEU A 116 8.68 13.00 -26.20
C LEU A 116 9.70 12.79 -25.06
N PHE A 117 9.80 11.58 -24.49
CA PHE A 117 10.87 11.23 -23.56
C PHE A 117 12.22 11.34 -24.28
N GLU A 118 12.95 12.40 -23.94
CA GLU A 118 14.29 12.64 -24.47
C GLU A 118 15.25 12.92 -23.30
N LYS A 119 16.35 12.16 -23.24
CA LYS A 119 17.44 12.46 -22.30
C LYS A 119 18.04 13.82 -22.66
N GLY A 120 18.20 14.70 -21.68
CA GLY A 120 18.68 16.07 -21.85
C GLY A 120 17.57 17.10 -22.10
N SER A 121 16.30 16.72 -21.98
CA SER A 121 15.14 17.64 -21.96
C SER A 121 14.98 18.33 -20.60
N ASP A 122 14.09 19.31 -20.50
CA ASP A 122 13.82 20.02 -19.24
C ASP A 122 13.30 19.09 -18.12
N ALA A 123 12.51 18.06 -18.48
CA ALA A 123 12.02 17.03 -17.56
C ALA A 123 13.14 16.07 -17.13
N PHE A 124 14.10 15.79 -18.01
CA PHE A 124 15.20 14.86 -17.74
C PHE A 124 16.52 15.52 -18.15
N PRO A 125 17.00 16.50 -17.36
CA PRO A 125 18.19 17.28 -17.72
C PRO A 125 19.45 16.40 -17.81
N ALA A 126 20.57 17.03 -18.20
CA ALA A 126 21.85 16.33 -18.28
C ALA A 126 22.16 15.57 -16.98
N ASP A 127 22.46 14.29 -17.14
CA ASP A 127 22.54 13.32 -16.06
C ASP A 127 23.63 12.30 -16.36
N ASP A 128 24.55 12.12 -15.40
CA ASP A 128 25.68 11.20 -15.53
C ASP A 128 25.28 9.72 -15.33
N THR A 129 24.01 9.46 -15.00
CA THR A 129 23.43 8.13 -14.89
C THR A 129 22.76 7.67 -16.20
N GLY A 130 22.54 6.37 -16.31
CA GLY A 130 21.69 5.79 -17.36
C GLY A 130 20.23 6.02 -17.04
N ILE A 131 19.44 6.44 -18.03
CA ILE A 131 18.00 6.55 -17.92
C ILE A 131 17.35 5.77 -19.06
N GLU A 132 16.27 5.05 -18.76
CA GLU A 132 15.55 4.22 -19.71
C GLU A 132 14.06 4.29 -19.43
N LEU A 133 13.24 4.36 -20.49
CA LEU A 133 11.80 4.18 -20.38
C LEU A 133 11.48 2.69 -20.45
N THR A 134 10.86 2.15 -19.39
CA THR A 134 10.49 0.74 -19.26
C THR A 134 8.99 0.57 -19.08
N ARG A 135 8.48 -0.62 -19.44
CA ARG A 135 7.09 -1.00 -19.18
C ARG A 135 6.91 -1.38 -17.71
N GLY A 136 6.10 -0.58 -17.01
CA GLY A 136 5.65 -0.81 -15.65
C GLY A 136 4.43 -1.72 -15.58
N SER A 137 3.72 -1.65 -14.45
CA SER A 137 2.51 -2.42 -14.22
C SER A 137 1.32 -1.92 -15.05
N SER A 138 0.36 -2.81 -15.29
CA SER A 138 -0.93 -2.51 -15.91
C SER A 138 -2.04 -2.51 -14.85
N LEU A 139 -2.89 -1.50 -14.86
CA LEU A 139 -4.13 -1.49 -14.06
C LEU A 139 -5.15 -2.32 -14.81
N GLN A 140 -5.54 -3.45 -14.22
CA GLN A 140 -6.47 -4.40 -14.81
C GLN A 140 -7.72 -4.53 -13.95
N GLY A 141 -8.78 -5.09 -14.53
CA GLY A 141 -9.98 -5.41 -13.78
C GLY A 141 -11.15 -5.84 -14.63
N GLY A 142 -12.13 -6.42 -13.96
CA GLY A 142 -13.38 -6.88 -14.56
C GLY A 142 -14.59 -6.36 -13.80
N GLU A 143 -15.76 -6.57 -14.39
CA GLU A 143 -17.06 -6.31 -13.79
C GLU A 143 -17.93 -7.56 -13.89
N VAL A 144 -18.67 -7.81 -12.81
CA VAL A 144 -19.66 -8.87 -12.75
C VAL A 144 -20.97 -8.24 -12.31
N ALA A 145 -21.95 -8.29 -13.22
CA ALA A 145 -23.34 -8.03 -12.87
C ALA A 145 -23.92 -9.29 -12.22
N ASP A 146 -24.68 -9.12 -11.13
CA ASP A 146 -25.40 -10.25 -10.55
C ASP A 146 -26.51 -10.70 -11.49
N ALA A 147 -26.65 -12.01 -11.67
CA ALA A 147 -27.95 -12.59 -12.00
C ALA A 147 -28.55 -12.99 -10.65
N PRO A 148 -29.59 -12.28 -10.17
CA PRO A 148 -30.03 -12.35 -8.79
C PRO A 148 -30.12 -13.81 -8.32
N PRO A 149 -29.55 -14.18 -7.15
CA PRO A 149 -29.85 -15.47 -6.58
C PRO A 149 -31.36 -15.50 -6.40
N THR A 150 -32.04 -16.39 -7.14
CA THR A 150 -33.48 -16.60 -7.00
C THR A 150 -33.78 -16.72 -5.51
N GLU A 151 -34.50 -15.72 -4.98
CA GLU A 151 -34.97 -15.68 -3.60
C GLU A 151 -35.66 -17.02 -3.29
N GLY A 152 -35.02 -17.87 -2.48
CA GLY A 152 -35.58 -19.18 -2.13
C GLY A 152 -34.59 -20.26 -1.71
N SER A 153 -33.31 -20.19 -2.10
CA SER A 153 -32.32 -21.15 -1.57
C SER A 153 -31.79 -20.66 -0.22
N GLY A 154 -32.39 -21.15 0.87
CA GLY A 154 -31.96 -20.92 2.26
C GLY A 154 -30.54 -21.39 2.62
N SER A 155 -29.66 -21.61 1.63
CA SER A 155 -28.21 -21.69 1.81
C SER A 155 -27.58 -20.46 1.17
N ASN A 156 -27.06 -19.55 1.98
CA ASN A 156 -26.33 -18.33 1.58
C ASN A 156 -25.00 -18.60 0.83
N TYR A 157 -24.81 -19.82 0.33
CA TYR A 157 -23.67 -20.26 -0.45
C TYR A 157 -24.20 -20.98 -1.69
N ARG A 158 -24.05 -20.36 -2.88
CA ARG A 158 -23.91 -21.18 -4.09
C ARG A 158 -22.63 -21.97 -3.89
N ARG A 159 -22.70 -23.30 -3.91
CA ARG A 159 -21.49 -24.12 -3.73
C ARG A 159 -20.56 -23.84 -4.90
N TRP A 160 -19.26 -23.93 -4.66
CA TRP A 160 -18.21 -23.81 -5.69
C TRP A 160 -18.48 -24.69 -6.92
N ASN A 161 -19.16 -25.81 -6.74
CA ASN A 161 -19.52 -26.78 -7.78
C ASN A 161 -20.91 -26.58 -8.40
N ASP A 162 -21.64 -25.51 -8.07
CA ASP A 162 -22.92 -25.23 -8.74
C ASP A 162 -22.64 -24.90 -10.21
N THR A 163 -23.11 -25.79 -11.10
CA THR A 163 -22.96 -25.74 -12.57
C THR A 163 -23.84 -24.69 -13.23
N VAL A 164 -24.29 -23.67 -12.50
CA VAL A 164 -25.06 -22.57 -13.06
C VAL A 164 -24.09 -21.73 -13.89
N ILE A 165 -24.34 -21.68 -15.20
CA ILE A 165 -23.60 -20.84 -16.15
C ILE A 165 -23.55 -19.42 -15.56
N PRO A 166 -22.35 -18.89 -15.24
CA PRO A 166 -22.26 -17.55 -14.67
C PRO A 166 -22.89 -16.54 -15.64
N PRO A 167 -23.49 -15.43 -15.15
CA PRO A 167 -23.73 -14.29 -16.02
C PRO A 167 -22.43 -13.95 -16.74
N ALA A 168 -22.52 -13.54 -18.01
CA ALA A 168 -21.36 -13.27 -18.86
C ALA A 168 -20.45 -12.23 -18.19
N ALA A 169 -19.45 -12.69 -17.46
CA ALA A 169 -18.48 -11.85 -16.82
C ALA A 169 -17.60 -11.24 -17.92
N SER A 170 -17.31 -9.94 -17.82
CA SER A 170 -16.40 -9.32 -18.78
C SER A 170 -15.00 -9.89 -18.54
N PRO A 171 -14.23 -10.25 -19.59
CA PRO A 171 -12.81 -10.57 -19.39
C PRO A 171 -12.11 -9.42 -18.65
N ASP A 172 -11.01 -9.70 -17.97
CA ASP A 172 -10.23 -8.63 -17.36
C ASP A 172 -9.71 -7.71 -18.46
N LEU A 173 -9.97 -6.41 -18.27
CA LEU A 173 -9.62 -5.37 -19.21
C LEU A 173 -8.46 -4.55 -18.64
N THR A 174 -7.56 -4.11 -19.51
CA THR A 174 -6.52 -3.14 -19.15
C THR A 174 -7.08 -1.73 -19.24
N TYR A 175 -6.95 -0.95 -18.17
CA TYR A 175 -7.41 0.44 -18.10
C TYR A 175 -6.29 1.42 -18.38
N LEU A 176 -5.08 1.14 -17.87
CA LEU A 176 -3.87 1.85 -18.24
C LEU A 176 -2.64 0.95 -18.02
N THR A 177 -1.55 1.26 -18.71
CA THR A 177 -0.22 0.69 -18.44
C THR A 177 0.75 1.80 -18.13
N LEU A 178 1.63 1.58 -17.17
CA LEU A 178 2.63 2.56 -16.79
C LEU A 178 3.85 2.49 -17.70
N GLY A 179 4.29 3.66 -18.17
CA GLY A 179 5.67 3.87 -18.60
C GLY A 179 6.47 4.41 -17.43
N THR A 180 7.54 3.72 -17.04
CA THR A 180 8.39 4.13 -15.90
C THR A 180 9.79 4.44 -16.39
N VAL A 181 10.29 5.63 -16.08
CA VAL A 181 11.68 5.99 -16.33
C VAL A 181 12.54 5.45 -15.18
N THR A 182 13.35 4.46 -15.50
CA THR A 182 14.30 3.83 -14.58
C THR A 182 15.66 4.49 -14.69
N ARG A 183 16.30 4.71 -13.55
CA ARG A 183 17.67 5.21 -13.44
C ARG A 183 18.63 4.07 -13.11
N SER A 184 19.81 4.06 -13.72
CA SER A 184 20.85 3.05 -13.50
C SER A 184 22.25 3.67 -13.51
N VAL A 185 23.20 3.03 -12.83
CA VAL A 185 24.61 3.45 -12.81
C VAL A 185 25.47 2.37 -13.44
N LYS A 186 26.26 2.73 -14.45
CA LYS A 186 27.23 1.82 -15.07
C LYS A 186 28.61 2.01 -14.46
N VAL A 187 29.20 0.93 -13.96
CA VAL A 187 30.59 0.89 -13.45
C VAL A 187 31.28 -0.32 -14.08
N GLY A 188 32.34 -0.07 -14.87
CA GLY A 188 32.93 -1.10 -15.70
C GLY A 188 31.90 -1.71 -16.66
N ASP A 189 31.76 -3.03 -16.61
CA ASP A 189 30.78 -3.80 -17.38
C ASP A 189 29.48 -4.07 -16.62
N GLN A 190 29.38 -3.64 -15.35
CA GLN A 190 28.21 -3.85 -14.51
C GLN A 190 27.25 -2.66 -14.55
N THR A 191 25.95 -2.95 -14.45
CA THR A 191 24.90 -1.93 -14.38
C THR A 191 24.10 -2.15 -13.09
N PHE A 192 24.05 -1.13 -12.25
CA PHE A 192 23.36 -1.17 -10.97
C PHE A 192 22.06 -0.36 -11.05
N PRO A 193 20.94 -0.87 -10.53
CA PRO A 193 19.70 -0.11 -10.48
C PRO A 193 19.80 1.02 -9.44
N VAL A 194 18.98 2.06 -9.61
CA VAL A 194 18.75 3.06 -8.57
C VAL A 194 17.52 2.68 -7.74
N CYS A 195 17.71 2.62 -6.43
CA CYS A 195 16.69 2.33 -5.41
C CYS A 195 16.39 3.59 -4.57
N GLY A 196 15.45 3.49 -3.63
CA GLY A 196 15.07 4.62 -2.78
C GLY A 196 14.03 5.58 -3.39
N PRO A 197 13.55 6.55 -2.59
CA PRO A 197 12.41 7.40 -2.91
C PRO A 197 12.69 8.57 -3.87
N GLY A 198 13.93 8.98 -4.07
CA GLY A 198 14.25 10.28 -4.69
C GLY A 198 13.93 10.37 -6.18
N SER A 199 14.37 9.39 -6.98
CA SER A 199 14.10 9.34 -8.42
C SER A 199 12.78 8.62 -8.69
N GLN A 200 11.76 9.36 -9.07
CA GLN A 200 10.45 8.83 -9.45
C GLN A 200 9.97 9.46 -10.75
N ALA A 201 9.61 8.64 -11.73
CA ALA A 201 9.02 9.11 -12.98
C ALA A 201 8.19 7.98 -13.60
N SER A 202 6.89 7.99 -13.32
CA SER A 202 5.91 7.04 -13.85
C SER A 202 4.76 7.78 -14.50
N PHE A 203 4.34 7.30 -15.68
CA PHE A 203 3.31 7.88 -16.52
C PHE A 203 2.27 6.81 -16.84
N GLY A 204 1.03 6.97 -16.38
CA GLY A 204 -0.04 6.03 -16.73
C GLY A 204 -0.58 6.35 -18.10
N VAL A 205 -0.40 5.42 -19.03
CA VAL A 205 -0.87 5.51 -20.41
C VAL A 205 -2.16 4.71 -20.55
N GLY A 206 -3.25 5.41 -20.80
CA GLY A 206 -4.60 4.85 -20.90
C GLY A 206 -5.11 4.77 -22.34
N PRO A 207 -6.44 4.86 -22.53
CA PRO A 207 -7.08 4.79 -23.84
C PRO A 207 -6.47 5.75 -24.86
N GLU A 208 -6.43 5.29 -26.11
CA GLU A 208 -5.85 6.04 -27.24
C GLU A 208 -4.35 6.35 -27.07
N ASN A 209 -3.64 5.63 -26.18
CA ASN A 209 -2.24 5.87 -25.81
C ASN A 209 -2.00 7.29 -25.26
N LYS A 210 -2.96 7.82 -24.50
CA LYS A 210 -2.83 9.11 -23.82
C LYS A 210 -2.29 8.93 -22.41
N VAL A 211 -1.43 9.85 -21.98
CA VAL A 211 -1.00 9.92 -20.58
C VAL A 211 -2.13 10.51 -19.75
N VAL A 212 -2.65 9.73 -18.80
CA VAL A 212 -3.79 10.05 -17.92
C VAL A 212 -3.41 10.07 -16.44
N SER A 213 -2.18 9.67 -16.11
CA SER A 213 -1.63 9.84 -14.77
C SER A 213 -0.14 10.16 -14.83
N LEU A 214 0.34 10.86 -13.81
CA LEU A 214 1.73 11.29 -13.69
C LEU A 214 2.17 11.20 -12.25
N SER A 215 3.36 10.66 -12.05
CA SER A 215 4.07 10.61 -10.78
C SER A 215 5.53 10.92 -11.04
N TYR A 216 5.96 12.13 -10.72
CA TYR A 216 7.27 12.62 -11.10
C TYR A 216 7.96 13.36 -9.95
N GLN A 217 9.22 13.05 -9.72
CA GLN A 217 10.16 13.72 -8.84
C GLN A 217 11.56 13.35 -9.33
N TRP A 218 12.35 14.34 -9.73
CA TRP A 218 13.64 14.08 -10.33
C TRP A 218 14.64 15.18 -9.98
N LYS A 219 15.85 14.76 -9.63
CA LYS A 219 17.02 15.64 -9.46
C LYS A 219 18.16 15.06 -10.29
N PRO A 220 18.77 15.79 -11.23
CA PRO A 220 19.86 15.27 -12.03
C PRO A 220 21.04 14.85 -11.14
N ALA A 221 21.66 13.73 -11.47
CA ALA A 221 22.83 13.23 -10.76
C ALA A 221 24.11 13.59 -11.52
N THR A 222 25.09 14.15 -10.81
CA THR A 222 26.44 14.45 -11.34
C THR A 222 27.47 13.60 -10.62
N LYS A 223 28.33 12.91 -11.39
CA LYS A 223 29.36 12.03 -10.84
C LYS A 223 30.39 12.86 -10.06
N THR A 224 30.64 12.49 -8.82
CA THR A 224 31.68 13.12 -8.00
C THR A 224 33.02 12.43 -8.18
N ASN A 225 34.08 13.01 -7.59
CA ASN A 225 35.39 12.36 -7.47
C ASN A 225 35.46 11.37 -6.29
N LYS A 226 34.39 11.22 -5.49
CA LYS A 226 34.35 10.29 -4.36
C LYS A 226 34.07 8.87 -4.88
N LEU A 227 34.86 7.94 -4.38
CA LEU A 227 34.74 6.51 -4.59
C LEU A 227 34.53 5.83 -3.24
N GLN A 228 33.67 4.82 -3.18
CA GLN A 228 33.41 4.01 -1.99
C GLN A 228 33.85 2.58 -2.25
N HIS A 229 34.57 2.01 -1.29
CA HIS A 229 35.02 0.63 -1.32
C HIS A 229 34.09 -0.21 -0.46
N ALA A 230 33.62 -1.32 -1.00
CA ALA A 230 32.81 -2.25 -0.22
C ALA A 230 33.64 -2.84 0.94
N LEU A 231 33.04 -2.88 2.12
CA LEU A 231 33.60 -3.64 3.24
C LEU A 231 33.55 -5.15 2.94
N PRO A 232 34.41 -5.96 3.59
CA PRO A 232 34.30 -7.41 3.51
C PRO A 232 32.90 -7.89 3.91
N ALA A 233 32.40 -8.94 3.25
CA ALA A 233 31.04 -9.47 3.47
C ALA A 233 30.73 -9.74 4.95
N GLY A 234 31.69 -10.26 5.72
CA GLY A 234 31.51 -10.49 7.16
C GLY A 234 31.20 -9.23 7.95
N HIS A 235 31.83 -8.09 7.63
CA HIS A 235 31.51 -6.81 8.29
C HIS A 235 30.14 -6.30 7.86
N ILE A 236 29.79 -6.42 6.57
CA ILE A 236 28.45 -6.03 6.09
C ILE A 236 27.37 -6.88 6.76
N ALA A 237 27.61 -8.18 6.97
CA ALA A 237 26.68 -9.03 7.71
C ALA A 237 26.43 -8.53 9.13
N GLU A 238 27.47 -8.02 9.83
CA GLU A 238 27.32 -7.38 11.15
C GLU A 238 26.46 -6.11 11.07
N TYR A 239 26.63 -5.27 10.05
CA TYR A 239 25.79 -4.08 9.83
C TYR A 239 24.32 -4.46 9.55
N ILE A 240 24.10 -5.49 8.73
CA ILE A 240 22.75 -6.03 8.45
C ILE A 240 22.11 -6.53 9.74
N GLN A 241 22.85 -7.32 10.53
CA GLN A 241 22.39 -7.82 11.81
C GLN A 241 22.01 -6.66 12.75
N ALA A 242 22.86 -5.65 12.88
CA ALA A 242 22.58 -4.49 13.72
C ALA A 242 21.35 -3.69 13.27
N ALA A 243 21.12 -3.58 11.95
CA ALA A 243 19.95 -2.90 11.40
C ALA A 243 18.64 -3.68 11.64
N LEU A 244 18.69 -5.00 11.60
CA LEU A 244 17.52 -5.88 11.74
C LEU A 244 17.25 -6.32 13.20
N GLU A 245 18.23 -6.26 14.09
CA GLU A 245 18.07 -6.64 15.51
C GLU A 245 16.91 -5.90 16.21
N PRO A 246 16.72 -4.57 16.03
CA PRO A 246 15.55 -3.88 16.57
C PRO A 246 14.24 -4.49 16.05
N LYS A 247 14.20 -4.95 14.79
CA LYS A 247 13.00 -5.51 14.14
C LYS A 247 12.64 -6.91 14.68
N VAL A 248 13.59 -7.67 15.22
CA VAL A 248 13.29 -8.95 15.89
C VAL A 248 12.41 -8.70 17.11
N VAL A 249 12.76 -7.70 17.91
CA VAL A 249 11.94 -7.27 19.06
C VAL A 249 10.58 -6.78 18.59
N LEU A 250 10.56 -6.00 17.50
CA LEU A 250 9.30 -5.50 16.96
C LEU A 250 8.39 -6.63 16.49
N THR A 251 8.88 -7.74 15.93
CA THR A 251 8.01 -8.77 15.32
C THR A 251 7.55 -9.86 16.28
N GLN A 252 8.13 -9.92 17.48
CA GLN A 252 7.96 -11.05 18.40
C GLN A 252 8.30 -12.42 17.76
N ALA A 253 9.03 -12.44 16.64
CA ALA A 253 9.51 -13.66 16.00
C ALA A 253 10.70 -14.25 16.78
N GLU A 254 10.98 -15.54 16.57
CA GLU A 254 12.19 -16.16 17.14
C GLU A 254 13.46 -15.53 16.55
N GLY A 255 13.39 -15.14 15.28
CA GLY A 255 14.43 -14.38 14.61
C GLY A 255 13.95 -13.70 13.33
N ILE A 256 14.89 -13.12 12.60
CA ILE A 256 14.69 -12.61 11.25
C ILE A 256 15.67 -13.32 10.33
N LYS A 257 15.19 -13.76 9.17
CA LYS A 257 16.02 -14.37 8.14
C LYS A 257 16.19 -13.42 6.96
N VAL A 258 17.43 -13.15 6.60
CA VAL A 258 17.76 -12.50 5.33
C VAL A 258 17.73 -13.53 4.22
N TYR A 259 16.97 -13.26 3.16
CA TYR A 259 16.84 -14.19 2.04
C TYR A 259 17.37 -13.62 0.72
N HIS A 260 17.60 -12.30 0.64
CA HIS A 260 18.13 -11.67 -0.56
C HIS A 260 18.91 -10.41 -0.24
N VAL A 261 20.06 -10.25 -0.88
CA VAL A 261 20.87 -9.02 -0.82
C VAL A 261 21.31 -8.68 -2.25
N ASP A 262 21.02 -7.47 -2.71
CA ASP A 262 21.54 -6.96 -3.98
C ASP A 262 22.17 -5.57 -3.83
N THR A 263 23.02 -5.21 -4.79
CA THR A 263 23.65 -3.89 -4.82
C THR A 263 22.82 -2.93 -5.67
N CYS A 264 22.50 -1.78 -5.11
CA CYS A 264 21.84 -0.69 -5.81
C CYS A 264 22.44 0.66 -5.43
N PHE A 265 22.06 1.72 -6.15
CA PHE A 265 22.38 3.08 -5.77
C PHE A 265 21.17 3.72 -5.11
N TYR A 266 21.27 4.04 -3.82
CA TYR A 266 20.19 4.64 -3.05
C TYR A 266 20.07 6.13 -3.34
N ASP A 267 18.89 6.54 -3.81
CA ASP A 267 18.50 7.92 -4.00
C ASP A 267 17.52 8.33 -2.92
N SER A 268 17.96 9.12 -1.95
CA SER A 268 17.08 9.67 -0.91
C SER A 268 16.22 10.83 -1.42
N GLY A 269 16.58 11.43 -2.57
CA GLY A 269 16.04 12.69 -3.05
C GLY A 269 16.62 13.93 -2.35
N VAL A 270 17.58 13.76 -1.44
CA VAL A 270 18.18 14.85 -0.66
C VAL A 270 19.40 15.43 -1.37
N SER A 271 20.60 14.87 -1.14
CA SER A 271 21.87 15.43 -1.64
C SER A 271 22.70 14.46 -2.47
N TYR A 272 22.60 13.15 -2.23
CA TYR A 272 23.47 12.17 -2.89
C TYR A 272 22.70 10.97 -3.45
N LEU A 273 23.31 10.37 -4.47
CA LEU A 273 23.05 9.01 -4.91
C LEU A 273 24.30 8.18 -4.56
N GLN A 274 24.13 7.15 -3.72
CA GLN A 274 25.24 6.40 -3.14
C GLN A 274 25.04 4.89 -3.24
N PRO A 275 26.10 4.09 -3.43
CA PRO A 275 26.02 2.64 -3.46
C PRO A 275 25.65 2.05 -2.09
N VAL A 276 24.70 1.11 -2.11
CA VAL A 276 24.20 0.40 -0.93
C VAL A 276 23.95 -1.07 -1.25
N TYR A 277 23.87 -1.89 -0.22
CA TYR A 277 23.19 -3.18 -0.26
C TYR A 277 21.72 -2.98 0.12
N ARG A 278 20.81 -3.42 -0.74
CA ARG A 278 19.39 -3.59 -0.41
C ARG A 278 19.18 -5.00 0.11
N VAL A 279 18.62 -5.08 1.31
CA VAL A 279 18.44 -6.30 2.07
C VAL A 279 16.96 -6.60 2.16
N LEU A 280 16.55 -7.79 1.73
CA LEU A 280 15.20 -8.30 1.95
C LEU A 280 15.23 -9.38 3.03
N ALA A 281 14.39 -9.21 4.03
CA ALA A 281 14.32 -10.10 5.18
C ALA A 281 12.88 -10.39 5.58
N GLU A 282 12.67 -11.48 6.31
CA GLU A 282 11.36 -11.89 6.82
C GLU A 282 11.44 -12.42 8.25
N PRO A 283 10.37 -12.29 9.05
CA PRO A 283 10.34 -12.87 10.39
C PRO A 283 10.37 -14.41 10.29
N TYR A 284 11.28 -15.04 11.03
CA TYR A 284 11.56 -16.46 10.96
C TYR A 284 11.26 -17.15 12.30
N ASP A 285 10.72 -18.37 12.22
CA ASP A 285 10.37 -19.22 13.35
C ASP A 285 10.83 -20.65 13.04
N HIS A 286 11.77 -21.19 13.81
CA HIS A 286 12.33 -22.52 13.54
C HIS A 286 11.30 -23.64 13.74
N THR A 287 10.27 -23.39 14.55
CA THR A 287 9.26 -24.38 14.91
C THR A 287 8.13 -24.46 13.90
N ASN A 288 7.95 -23.41 13.09
CA ASN A 288 6.87 -23.31 12.13
C ASN A 288 7.40 -23.30 10.68
N THR A 289 7.33 -24.47 10.04
CA THR A 289 7.76 -24.66 8.64
C THR A 289 6.68 -24.31 7.62
N THR A 290 5.49 -23.86 8.06
CA THR A 290 4.45 -23.41 7.14
C THR A 290 4.85 -22.07 6.54
N ALA A 291 4.93 -22.04 5.20
CA ALA A 291 5.13 -20.84 4.40
C ALA A 291 3.93 -19.88 4.63
N ASP A 292 4.07 -19.01 5.61
CA ASP A 292 3.04 -18.07 6.02
C ASP A 292 3.43 -16.66 5.54
N ASP A 293 2.47 -15.96 4.91
CA ASP A 293 2.66 -14.60 4.37
C ASP A 293 2.78 -13.55 5.46
N ARG A 294 3.95 -13.48 6.10
CA ARG A 294 4.32 -12.40 7.01
C ARG A 294 4.71 -11.17 6.17
N LYS A 295 4.32 -9.97 6.61
CA LYS A 295 4.86 -8.71 6.05
C LYS A 295 6.41 -8.78 6.11
N LYS A 296 7.07 -8.43 5.01
CA LYS A 296 8.54 -8.53 4.87
C LYS A 296 9.21 -7.19 5.14
N PHE A 297 10.54 -7.21 5.30
CA PHE A 297 11.38 -6.03 5.52
C PHE A 297 12.22 -5.71 4.29
N VAL A 298 12.42 -4.42 4.04
CA VAL A 298 13.51 -3.92 3.20
C VAL A 298 14.38 -2.99 4.03
N GLU A 299 15.69 -3.20 3.98
CA GLU A 299 16.67 -2.30 4.58
C GLU A 299 17.75 -1.93 3.55
N TYR A 300 18.43 -0.82 3.79
CA TYR A 300 19.50 -0.32 2.93
C TYR A 300 20.75 -0.03 3.75
N ILE A 301 21.84 -0.73 3.43
CA ILE A 301 23.11 -0.64 4.17
C ILE A 301 24.16 -0.02 3.25
N PRO A 302 24.83 1.08 3.63
CA PRO A 302 25.93 1.63 2.84
C PRO A 302 27.03 0.58 2.62
N ILE A 303 27.56 0.48 1.40
CA ILE A 303 28.60 -0.54 1.11
C ILE A 303 29.89 -0.33 1.90
N ASP A 304 30.15 0.90 2.36
CA ASP A 304 31.32 1.30 3.15
C ASP A 304 31.01 1.47 4.65
N GLY A 305 29.79 1.14 5.08
CA GLY A 305 29.31 1.27 6.48
C GLY A 305 28.78 2.65 6.86
N ASP A 306 29.35 3.74 6.32
CA ASP A 306 29.02 5.12 6.73
C ASP A 306 28.20 5.90 5.70
N GLY A 307 28.34 5.59 4.41
CA GLY A 307 27.66 6.31 3.33
C GLY A 307 28.20 7.73 3.05
N ALA A 308 27.62 8.38 2.04
CA ALA A 308 27.77 9.81 1.77
C ALA A 308 26.75 10.66 2.55
N GLU A 309 25.60 10.08 2.86
CA GLU A 309 24.56 10.66 3.70
C GLU A 309 23.84 9.54 4.47
N THR A 310 23.21 9.90 5.58
CA THR A 310 22.41 8.96 6.37
C THR A 310 21.24 8.43 5.54
N ILE A 311 21.18 7.11 5.43
CA ILE A 311 20.05 6.42 4.84
C ILE A 311 19.01 6.24 5.95
N PRO A 312 17.75 6.66 5.74
CA PRO A 312 16.68 6.27 6.64
C PRO A 312 16.65 4.74 6.75
N SER A 313 16.75 4.19 7.95
CA SER A 313 16.30 2.83 8.22
C SER A 313 14.85 2.75 7.74
N GLY A 314 14.42 1.62 7.17
CA GLY A 314 13.13 1.42 6.51
C GLY A 314 11.87 1.61 7.38
N GLU A 315 11.97 2.34 8.49
CA GLU A 315 10.85 2.88 9.24
C GLU A 315 10.10 3.86 8.34
N GLY A 316 8.84 3.55 8.05
CA GLY A 316 7.92 4.46 7.40
C GLY A 316 8.06 5.84 8.00
N THR A 317 8.02 6.87 7.16
CA THR A 317 8.28 8.23 7.58
C THR A 317 7.22 8.72 8.57
N ALA A 318 7.41 8.45 9.86
CA ALA A 318 7.20 9.35 10.97
C ALA A 318 7.55 8.64 12.28
N ASN A 319 8.68 9.05 12.88
CA ASN A 319 8.87 9.02 14.32
C ASN A 319 7.78 9.87 15.01
N VAL A 320 6.51 9.45 14.99
CA VAL A 320 5.50 9.98 15.91
C VAL A 320 5.71 9.28 17.24
N ALA A 321 6.80 9.65 17.92
CA ALA A 321 6.98 9.28 19.31
C ALA A 321 5.78 9.80 20.12
N GLY A 322 5.02 8.89 20.75
CA GLY A 322 3.99 9.25 21.73
C GLY A 322 2.52 9.12 21.33
N GLY A 323 2.17 8.36 20.29
CA GLY A 323 0.76 7.98 20.06
C GLY A 323 0.25 7.00 21.14
N ALA A 324 -1.04 7.08 21.50
CA ALA A 324 -1.67 6.05 22.34
C ALA A 324 -1.52 4.65 21.68
N SER A 325 -1.50 3.59 22.48
CA SER A 325 -1.65 2.22 21.97
C SER A 325 -3.13 1.93 21.69
N PRO A 326 -3.45 0.92 20.86
CA PRO A 326 -4.84 0.48 20.70
C PRO A 326 -5.43 0.05 22.05
N ASP A 327 -6.70 0.39 22.28
CA ASP A 327 -7.41 -0.01 23.48
C ASP A 327 -7.97 -1.44 23.33
N GLU A 328 -8.24 -2.09 24.46
CA GLU A 328 -9.04 -3.32 24.50
C GLU A 328 -10.52 -2.98 24.29
N PRO A 329 -11.20 -3.54 23.28
CA PRO A 329 -12.61 -3.23 23.03
C PRO A 329 -13.49 -3.85 24.11
N SER A 330 -14.35 -3.04 24.75
CA SER A 330 -15.30 -3.55 25.75
C SER A 330 -16.71 -3.62 25.18
N THR A 331 -17.49 -4.64 25.59
CA THR A 331 -18.92 -4.70 25.25
C THR A 331 -19.74 -3.56 25.88
N SER A 332 -19.20 -2.87 26.90
CA SER A 332 -19.75 -1.62 27.43
C SER A 332 -19.53 -0.41 26.52
N ASP A 333 -18.56 -0.45 25.59
CA ASP A 333 -18.40 0.60 24.57
C ASP A 333 -19.57 0.60 23.58
N ASN A 334 -20.33 -0.50 23.52
CA ASN A 334 -21.61 -0.56 22.79
C ASN A 334 -22.65 0.44 23.36
N THR A 335 -22.59 0.77 24.65
CA THR A 335 -23.56 1.65 25.34
C THR A 335 -22.99 3.03 25.70
N ARG A 336 -21.67 3.17 25.79
CA ARG A 336 -20.95 4.42 26.09
C ARG A 336 -20.77 5.38 24.91
N ARG A 337 -21.48 5.15 23.79
CA ARG A 337 -21.39 6.00 22.59
C ARG A 337 -21.75 7.44 22.94
N SER A 338 -20.70 8.19 23.19
CA SER A 338 -20.74 9.45 23.86
C SER A 338 -21.46 10.47 22.99
N PHE A 339 -22.63 10.89 23.45
CA PHE A 339 -23.27 12.13 23.02
C PHE A 339 -22.26 13.29 22.95
N LEU A 340 -21.17 13.28 23.74
CA LEU A 340 -20.19 14.38 23.79
C LEU A 340 -19.34 14.50 22.50
N ASN A 341 -18.88 13.40 21.87
CA ASN A 341 -18.06 13.48 20.64
C ASN A 341 -18.86 14.06 19.45
N TYR A 342 -20.18 13.84 19.45
CA TYR A 342 -21.08 14.36 18.41
C TYR A 342 -21.36 15.86 18.56
N PHE A 343 -21.40 16.38 19.79
CA PHE A 343 -21.61 17.81 20.05
C PHE A 343 -20.30 18.62 20.01
N GLU A 344 -19.17 18.04 20.39
CA GLU A 344 -17.83 18.65 20.22
C GLU A 344 -17.46 18.78 18.74
N ALA A 345 -17.78 17.77 17.90
CA ALA A 345 -17.58 17.84 16.45
C ALA A 345 -18.51 18.85 15.71
N ARG A 346 -19.50 19.43 16.39
CA ARG A 346 -20.48 20.38 15.81
C ARG A 346 -20.29 21.82 16.25
N GLN A 347 -19.35 22.11 17.17
CA GLN A 347 -19.04 23.49 17.52
C GLN A 347 -18.16 24.14 16.44
N GLY A 348 -18.81 24.69 15.41
CA GLY A 348 -18.21 25.68 14.51
C GLY A 348 -17.55 25.18 13.22
N LEU A 349 -17.70 23.91 12.84
CA LEU A 349 -17.03 23.36 11.65
C LEU A 349 -17.93 23.37 10.41
N THR A 350 -17.43 23.98 9.33
CA THR A 350 -18.06 24.01 7.99
C THR A 350 -17.77 22.74 7.15
N ALA A 351 -16.78 21.93 7.54
CA ALA A 351 -16.35 20.75 6.80
C ALA A 351 -17.13 19.47 7.20
N PRO A 352 -17.37 18.52 6.27
CA PRO A 352 -18.00 17.23 6.59
C PRO A 352 -17.21 16.42 7.62
N THR A 353 -17.91 15.85 8.60
CA THR A 353 -17.32 14.97 9.62
C THR A 353 -17.34 13.50 9.17
N ILE A 354 -16.19 12.84 9.29
CA ILE A 354 -15.95 11.42 8.97
C ILE A 354 -15.43 10.69 10.22
N THR A 355 -16.15 9.66 10.66
CA THR A 355 -15.73 8.79 11.75
C THR A 355 -14.79 7.69 11.24
N VAL A 356 -13.66 7.51 11.93
CA VAL A 356 -12.61 6.56 11.56
C VAL A 356 -12.47 5.50 12.65
N GLY A 357 -12.43 4.23 12.25
CA GLY A 357 -12.06 3.10 13.10
C GLY A 357 -10.75 2.49 12.65
N ARG A 358 -9.86 2.15 13.59
CA ARG A 358 -8.59 1.48 13.32
C ARG A 358 -8.48 0.26 14.21
N TYR A 359 -8.20 -0.90 13.60
CA TYR A 359 -8.19 -2.19 14.26
C TYR A 359 -6.87 -2.89 13.97
N VAL A 360 -6.05 -3.08 15.01
CA VAL A 360 -4.66 -3.56 14.86
C VAL A 360 -4.54 -5.00 15.35
N VAL A 361 -3.91 -5.88 14.58
CA VAL A 361 -3.60 -7.26 14.97
C VAL A 361 -3.04 -7.37 16.39
N ARG A 362 -3.45 -8.41 17.11
CA ARG A 362 -3.12 -8.60 18.53
C ARG A 362 -1.82 -9.36 18.71
N ASN A 363 -1.08 -8.99 19.75
CA ASN A 363 0.17 -9.65 20.19
C ASN A 363 1.23 -9.78 19.08
N ASP A 364 1.19 -8.91 18.08
CA ASP A 364 2.10 -8.95 16.95
C ASP A 364 2.95 -7.67 16.94
N SER A 365 3.44 -7.31 15.76
CA SER A 365 4.44 -6.29 15.60
C SER A 365 3.93 -4.89 15.85
N ASP A 366 4.75 -4.09 16.54
CA ASP A 366 4.54 -2.64 16.65
C ASP A 366 4.53 -1.95 15.28
N GLY A 367 5.07 -2.58 14.22
CA GLY A 367 4.95 -2.09 12.84
C GLY A 367 3.49 -1.90 12.41
N PHE A 368 2.58 -2.81 12.78
CA PHE A 368 1.16 -2.64 12.49
C PHE A 368 0.53 -1.46 13.28
N VAL A 369 1.01 -1.22 14.50
CA VAL A 369 0.58 -0.07 15.32
C VAL A 369 1.08 1.23 14.68
N GLU A 370 2.30 1.23 14.15
CA GLU A 370 2.91 2.35 13.44
C GLU A 370 2.16 2.68 12.14
N ASP A 371 1.87 1.68 11.30
CA ASP A 371 1.08 1.85 10.07
C ASP A 371 -0.28 2.51 10.38
N ALA A 372 -1.00 1.98 11.38
CA ALA A 372 -2.27 2.54 11.82
C ALA A 372 -2.13 3.99 12.35
N ARG A 373 -1.04 4.33 13.05
CA ARG A 373 -0.77 5.69 13.53
C ARG A 373 -0.44 6.64 12.38
N ASN A 374 0.33 6.20 11.40
CA ASN A 374 0.72 6.99 10.23
C ASN A 374 -0.49 7.25 9.32
N PHE A 375 -1.39 6.28 9.18
CA PHE A 375 -2.68 6.46 8.53
C PHE A 375 -3.52 7.56 9.22
N TRP A 376 -3.68 7.48 10.56
CA TRP A 376 -4.44 8.48 11.30
C TRP A 376 -3.82 9.88 11.26
N THR A 377 -2.51 9.97 11.48
CA THR A 377 -1.79 11.25 11.45
C THR A 377 -2.02 11.94 10.11
N SER A 378 -1.89 11.19 9.01
CA SER A 378 -2.12 11.70 7.65
C SER A 378 -3.56 12.18 7.44
N LEU A 379 -4.57 11.43 7.89
CA LEU A 379 -5.97 11.88 7.84
C LEU A 379 -6.22 13.14 8.68
N SER A 380 -5.67 13.18 9.90
CA SER A 380 -5.96 14.25 10.87
C SER A 380 -5.45 15.63 10.45
N THR A 381 -4.49 15.67 9.50
CA THR A 381 -3.98 16.92 8.89
C THR A 381 -4.88 17.48 7.79
N SER A 382 -6.02 16.84 7.51
CA SER A 382 -6.92 17.23 6.42
C SER A 382 -7.38 18.68 6.52
N PRO A 383 -7.19 19.49 5.47
CA PRO A 383 -7.83 20.80 5.35
C PRO A 383 -9.27 20.70 4.82
N THR A 384 -9.68 19.53 4.34
CA THR A 384 -10.92 19.34 3.56
C THR A 384 -12.06 18.76 4.41
N TYR A 385 -11.72 17.88 5.34
CA TYR A 385 -12.66 17.07 6.10
C TYR A 385 -12.28 17.03 7.57
N ASN A 386 -13.29 16.93 8.44
CA ASN A 386 -13.07 16.72 9.86
C ASN A 386 -13.07 15.22 10.16
N PHE A 387 -11.89 14.61 10.23
CA PHE A 387 -11.77 13.21 10.64
C PHE A 387 -11.83 13.08 12.17
N VAL A 388 -12.56 12.08 12.66
CA VAL A 388 -12.70 11.78 14.09
C VAL A 388 -12.28 10.35 14.34
N ASN A 389 -11.18 10.17 15.09
CA ASN A 389 -10.69 8.86 15.54
C ASN A 389 -11.68 8.28 16.55
N SER A 390 -12.70 7.60 16.05
CA SER A 390 -13.85 7.14 16.83
C SER A 390 -13.57 5.81 17.52
N GLN A 391 -12.72 4.98 16.92
CA GLN A 391 -12.33 3.68 17.45
C GLN A 391 -10.86 3.43 17.13
N TYR A 392 -10.09 3.00 18.13
CA TYR A 392 -8.73 2.55 17.94
C TYR A 392 -8.46 1.37 18.87
N TYR A 393 -8.63 0.17 18.34
CA TYR A 393 -8.71 -1.04 19.15
C TYR A 393 -7.76 -2.12 18.66
N TRP A 394 -7.39 -2.99 19.59
CA TRP A 394 -6.88 -4.31 19.24
C TRP A 394 -7.96 -5.09 18.47
N ALA A 395 -7.56 -5.71 17.36
CA ALA A 395 -8.44 -6.42 16.46
C ALA A 395 -8.78 -7.79 17.05
N PHE A 396 -9.97 -7.92 17.60
CA PHE A 396 -10.55 -9.23 17.86
C PHE A 396 -11.42 -9.65 16.68
N ASP A 397 -11.44 -10.94 16.39
CA ASP A 397 -12.21 -11.51 15.30
C ASP A 397 -13.71 -11.22 15.46
N TRP A 398 -14.24 -11.31 16.69
CA TRP A 398 -15.63 -10.98 17.01
C TRP A 398 -16.03 -9.53 16.69
N LEU A 399 -15.08 -8.60 16.51
CA LEU A 399 -15.35 -7.24 16.01
C LEU A 399 -15.82 -7.23 14.56
N TYR A 400 -15.50 -8.26 13.78
CA TYR A 400 -15.87 -8.43 12.38
C TYR A 400 -17.04 -9.41 12.23
N LYS A 401 -17.26 -10.26 13.24
CA LYS A 401 -18.28 -11.30 13.28
C LYS A 401 -19.52 -10.82 14.03
N GLU A 402 -19.72 -11.28 15.27
CA GLU A 402 -20.95 -11.07 16.04
C GLU A 402 -21.20 -9.61 16.39
N ASN A 403 -20.13 -8.82 16.56
CA ASN A 403 -20.23 -7.40 16.97
C ASN A 403 -19.86 -6.42 15.86
N ALA A 404 -19.79 -6.84 14.59
CA ALA A 404 -19.50 -5.95 13.45
C ALA A 404 -20.27 -4.63 13.49
N GLN A 405 -21.55 -4.71 13.82
CA GLN A 405 -22.48 -3.57 13.88
C GLN A 405 -22.13 -2.55 14.97
N SER A 406 -21.44 -3.00 16.02
CA SER A 406 -21.00 -2.16 17.11
C SER A 406 -19.60 -1.58 16.92
N PHE A 407 -18.83 -2.12 15.98
CA PHE A 407 -17.43 -1.77 15.77
C PHE A 407 -17.19 -1.39 14.31
N VAL A 408 -16.66 -2.31 13.50
CA VAL A 408 -16.20 -2.07 12.12
C VAL A 408 -17.28 -1.42 11.27
N ASN A 409 -18.52 -1.85 11.41
CA ASN A 409 -19.65 -1.34 10.64
C ASN A 409 -20.29 -0.07 11.24
N SER A 410 -19.75 0.48 12.31
CA SER A 410 -20.32 1.65 13.01
C SER A 410 -19.58 2.96 12.76
N VAL A 411 -18.47 2.90 12.03
CA VAL A 411 -17.67 4.04 11.56
C VAL A 411 -17.91 4.26 10.07
N ASP A 412 -17.53 5.41 9.53
CA ASP A 412 -17.65 5.71 8.09
C ASP A 412 -16.50 5.08 7.28
N LEU A 413 -15.30 5.09 7.87
CA LEU A 413 -14.04 4.59 7.32
C LEU A 413 -13.36 3.66 8.32
N ALA A 414 -13.02 2.44 7.92
CA ALA A 414 -12.30 1.48 8.75
C ALA A 414 -10.95 1.10 8.15
N LEU A 415 -9.92 1.00 8.99
CA LEU A 415 -8.62 0.38 8.69
C LEU A 415 -8.43 -0.85 9.57
N THR A 416 -8.11 -1.97 8.95
CA THR A 416 -7.71 -3.22 9.59
C THR A 416 -6.27 -3.52 9.21
N GLU A 417 -5.38 -3.52 10.20
CA GLU A 417 -3.99 -3.96 10.08
C GLU A 417 -3.88 -5.41 10.55
N ALA A 418 -3.57 -6.32 9.64
CA ALA A 418 -3.65 -7.76 9.89
C ALA A 418 -2.69 -8.58 9.02
N HIS A 419 -2.49 -9.85 9.40
CA HIS A 419 -1.92 -10.84 8.47
C HIS A 419 -3.01 -11.33 7.53
N GLY A 420 -2.64 -11.71 6.31
CA GLY A 420 -3.61 -12.00 5.26
C GLY A 420 -3.41 -13.33 4.56
N GLY A 421 -4.33 -13.59 3.64
CA GLY A 421 -4.32 -14.69 2.68
C GLY A 421 -5.59 -14.60 1.85
N PHE A 422 -5.72 -15.44 0.82
CA PHE A 422 -6.85 -15.36 -0.11
C PHE A 422 -8.21 -15.37 0.62
N HIS A 423 -8.93 -14.24 0.55
CA HIS A 423 -10.22 -14.03 1.20
C HIS A 423 -10.25 -14.26 2.71
N ARG A 424 -9.12 -14.03 3.40
CA ARG A 424 -9.03 -14.15 4.86
C ARG A 424 -8.02 -13.16 5.45
N PHE A 425 -8.20 -12.83 6.70
CA PHE A 425 -7.19 -12.15 7.50
C PHE A 425 -7.20 -12.67 8.94
N SER A 426 -6.04 -12.64 9.62
CA SER A 426 -5.94 -12.98 11.04
C SER A 426 -5.74 -11.72 11.87
N THR A 427 -6.49 -11.65 12.95
CA THR A 427 -6.43 -10.58 13.93
C THR A 427 -5.60 -10.94 15.17
N TYR A 428 -4.95 -12.10 15.13
CA TYR A 428 -3.99 -12.56 16.13
C TYR A 428 -2.63 -12.75 15.50
N LYS A 429 -1.60 -12.68 16.34
CA LYS A 429 -0.22 -12.82 15.89
C LYS A 429 0.00 -14.09 15.08
N GLY A 430 1.00 -14.03 14.20
CA GLY A 430 1.30 -15.15 13.32
C GLY A 430 0.34 -15.21 12.13
N SER A 431 0.14 -16.39 11.56
CA SER A 431 -0.40 -16.47 10.21
C SER A 431 -1.93 -16.45 10.13
N ALA A 432 -2.44 -16.13 8.94
CA ALA A 432 -3.87 -16.24 8.64
C ALA A 432 -4.43 -17.67 8.73
N ALA A 433 -3.58 -18.68 8.89
CA ALA A 433 -3.98 -20.08 9.07
C ALA A 433 -4.18 -20.48 10.54
N GLU A 434 -3.83 -19.63 11.51
CA GLU A 434 -3.98 -19.95 12.92
C GLU A 434 -5.46 -20.05 13.34
N LYS A 435 -5.76 -21.03 14.20
CA LYS A 435 -7.13 -21.33 14.65
C LYS A 435 -7.76 -20.21 15.48
N ASP A 436 -6.93 -19.33 16.04
CA ASP A 436 -7.35 -18.26 16.94
C ASP A 436 -7.26 -16.91 16.20
N GLY A 437 -8.39 -16.23 15.98
CA GLY A 437 -8.42 -14.87 15.42
C GLY A 437 -8.58 -14.76 13.90
N GLY A 438 -8.75 -15.87 13.17
CA GLY A 438 -9.04 -15.85 11.74
C GLY A 438 -10.44 -15.29 11.42
N VAL A 439 -10.52 -14.45 10.38
CA VAL A 439 -11.76 -13.93 9.79
C VAL A 439 -11.79 -14.31 8.31
N HIS A 440 -12.72 -15.19 7.95
CA HIS A 440 -12.94 -15.67 6.58
C HIS A 440 -14.00 -14.83 5.87
N ILE A 441 -13.69 -14.38 4.66
CA ILE A 441 -14.59 -13.61 3.81
C ILE A 441 -15.27 -14.57 2.82
N PRO A 442 -16.62 -14.66 2.79
CA PRO A 442 -17.60 -13.97 3.63
C PRO A 442 -18.02 -14.78 4.87
N ALA A 443 -17.44 -15.96 5.11
CA ALA A 443 -18.00 -16.97 6.01
C ALA A 443 -18.21 -16.55 7.45
N ASP A 444 -17.36 -15.67 7.95
CA ASP A 444 -17.44 -15.20 9.32
C ASP A 444 -18.15 -13.85 9.42
N LEU A 445 -18.44 -13.20 8.29
CA LEU A 445 -18.97 -11.84 8.25
C LEU A 445 -20.51 -11.80 8.37
N PRO A 446 -21.09 -10.65 8.80
CA PRO A 446 -22.53 -10.51 8.94
C PRO A 446 -23.26 -10.80 7.63
N THR A 447 -24.34 -11.59 7.72
CA THR A 447 -25.10 -12.04 6.54
C THR A 447 -25.82 -10.92 5.78
N ASP A 448 -26.07 -9.80 6.48
CA ASP A 448 -26.64 -8.56 5.97
C ASP A 448 -25.60 -7.57 5.43
N GLY A 449 -24.31 -7.94 5.49
CA GLY A 449 -23.19 -7.18 4.95
C GLY A 449 -22.82 -5.94 5.77
N PHE A 450 -21.98 -5.09 5.16
CA PHE A 450 -21.51 -3.84 5.72
C PHE A 450 -22.14 -2.64 5.01
N GLY A 451 -22.38 -1.57 5.77
CA GLY A 451 -22.85 -0.29 5.25
C GLY A 451 -24.25 0.14 5.73
N PRO A 452 -24.78 1.26 5.19
CA PRO A 452 -25.94 1.95 5.73
C PRO A 452 -27.26 1.18 5.82
N ILE A 453 -27.43 0.05 5.12
CA ILE A 453 -28.65 -0.79 5.17
C ILE A 453 -28.54 -1.90 6.19
N SER A 454 -27.32 -2.36 6.44
CA SER A 454 -27.10 -3.47 7.36
C SER A 454 -27.70 -3.18 8.75
N ASN A 455 -28.09 -4.26 9.41
CA ASN A 455 -28.68 -4.29 10.74
C ASN A 455 -29.87 -3.34 10.90
N SER A 456 -30.83 -3.45 9.98
CA SER A 456 -32.03 -2.61 9.94
C SER A 456 -31.71 -1.11 9.82
N GLY A 457 -30.68 -0.76 9.04
CA GLY A 457 -30.29 0.62 8.79
C GLY A 457 -29.40 1.27 9.86
N LYS A 458 -28.67 0.46 10.65
CA LYS A 458 -27.81 0.94 11.74
C LYS A 458 -26.33 0.96 11.40
N GLY A 459 -25.90 0.26 10.35
CA GLY A 459 -24.53 0.33 9.86
C GLY A 459 -24.20 1.70 9.26
N LYS A 460 -22.90 1.99 9.11
CA LYS A 460 -22.36 3.26 8.56
C LYS A 460 -21.18 3.08 7.63
N LEU A 461 -20.55 1.90 7.63
CA LEU A 461 -19.29 1.70 6.93
C LEU A 461 -19.44 1.90 5.43
N SER A 462 -18.73 2.89 4.91
CA SER A 462 -18.72 3.20 3.49
C SER A 462 -17.43 2.68 2.85
N TYR A 463 -16.32 2.67 3.58
CA TYR A 463 -15.00 2.26 3.07
C TYR A 463 -14.25 1.40 4.08
N TRP A 464 -13.75 0.26 3.62
CA TRP A 464 -12.96 -0.65 4.46
C TRP A 464 -11.61 -0.94 3.83
N PHE A 465 -10.55 -0.58 4.55
CA PHE A 465 -9.17 -0.91 4.25
C PHE A 465 -8.79 -2.17 5.02
N ILE A 466 -8.39 -3.21 4.30
CA ILE A 466 -7.82 -4.43 4.86
C ILE A 466 -6.35 -4.45 4.44
N ASP A 467 -5.51 -3.83 5.25
CA ASP A 467 -4.05 -3.83 5.09
C ASP A 467 -3.50 -5.17 5.59
N ALA A 468 -3.74 -6.19 4.76
CA ALA A 468 -3.32 -7.57 4.99
C ALA A 468 -2.91 -8.22 3.66
N CYS A 469 -1.82 -8.98 3.68
CA CYS A 469 -1.24 -9.63 2.50
C CYS A 469 -2.27 -10.48 1.74
N GLU A 470 -2.36 -10.34 0.43
CA GLU A 470 -3.15 -11.24 -0.45
C GLU A 470 -4.65 -11.40 -0.13
N VAL A 471 -5.24 -10.49 0.67
CA VAL A 471 -6.64 -10.61 1.10
C VAL A 471 -7.67 -10.42 -0.02
N ILE A 472 -7.31 -9.68 -1.07
CA ILE A 472 -8.13 -9.44 -2.26
C ILE A 472 -7.45 -10.05 -3.49
N PRO A 473 -7.48 -11.39 -3.65
CA PRO A 473 -6.98 -12.02 -4.86
C PRO A 473 -7.84 -11.64 -6.06
N SER A 474 -7.17 -11.45 -7.20
CA SER A 474 -7.78 -11.18 -8.49
C SER A 474 -8.06 -12.48 -9.25
N SER A 475 -8.83 -12.36 -10.33
CA SER A 475 -9.01 -13.42 -11.32
C SER A 475 -7.68 -13.90 -11.91
N PHE A 476 -6.69 -13.02 -12.07
CA PHE A 476 -5.36 -13.41 -12.53
C PHE A 476 -4.68 -14.38 -11.55
N ASP A 477 -4.79 -14.15 -10.24
CA ASP A 477 -4.17 -15.03 -9.24
C ASP A 477 -4.78 -16.44 -9.28
N PHE A 478 -6.09 -16.52 -9.46
CA PHE A 478 -6.79 -17.80 -9.63
C PHE A 478 -6.47 -18.48 -10.96
N GLN A 479 -6.30 -17.72 -12.04
CA GLN A 479 -5.84 -18.27 -13.33
C GLN A 479 -4.44 -18.87 -13.21
N ALA A 480 -3.55 -18.23 -12.45
CA ALA A 480 -2.18 -18.68 -12.29
C ALA A 480 -2.07 -20.04 -11.57
N ILE A 481 -3.09 -20.43 -10.79
CA ILE A 481 -3.19 -21.73 -10.13
C ILE A 481 -4.20 -22.68 -10.80
N ASP A 482 -4.50 -22.47 -12.08
CA ASP A 482 -5.40 -23.29 -12.89
C ASP A 482 -6.80 -23.49 -12.27
N ASP A 483 -7.30 -22.49 -11.53
CA ASP A 483 -8.64 -22.55 -10.98
C ASP A 483 -9.68 -22.56 -12.12
N PRO A 484 -10.68 -23.48 -12.10
CA PRO A 484 -11.63 -23.62 -13.21
C PRO A 484 -12.63 -22.46 -13.34
N ASN A 485 -12.79 -21.61 -12.32
CA ASN A 485 -13.68 -20.44 -12.38
C ASN A 485 -13.04 -19.21 -11.71
N PRO A 486 -11.97 -18.66 -12.28
CA PRO A 486 -11.11 -17.68 -11.61
C PRO A 486 -11.83 -16.36 -11.32
N GLN A 487 -12.69 -15.88 -12.23
CA GLN A 487 -13.48 -14.69 -11.99
C GLN A 487 -14.52 -14.91 -10.89
N ARG A 488 -15.18 -16.07 -10.87
CA ARG A 488 -16.14 -16.39 -9.82
C ARG A 488 -15.48 -16.40 -8.45
N ARG A 489 -14.29 -17.01 -8.33
CA ARG A 489 -13.51 -16.99 -7.08
C ARG A 489 -13.21 -15.59 -6.60
N ALA A 490 -12.80 -14.70 -7.50
CA ALA A 490 -12.42 -13.34 -7.15
C ALA A 490 -13.59 -12.48 -6.66
N PHE A 491 -14.83 -12.75 -7.12
CA PHE A 491 -16.00 -11.92 -6.82
C PHE A 491 -16.96 -12.51 -5.77
N ASP A 492 -17.19 -13.83 -5.77
CA ASP A 492 -18.19 -14.49 -4.92
C ASP A 492 -18.11 -14.11 -3.43
N PRO A 493 -16.91 -14.04 -2.81
CA PRO A 493 -16.78 -13.66 -1.41
C PRO A 493 -17.24 -12.25 -1.08
N TRP A 494 -17.24 -11.34 -2.05
CA TRP A 494 -17.52 -9.92 -1.79
C TRP A 494 -19.01 -9.59 -1.91
N TRP A 495 -19.80 -10.38 -2.64
CA TRP A 495 -21.24 -10.11 -2.76
C TRP A 495 -21.95 -9.99 -1.41
N PRO A 496 -21.76 -10.90 -0.43
CA PRO A 496 -22.37 -10.76 0.90
C PRO A 496 -21.87 -9.53 1.66
N VAL A 497 -20.58 -9.19 1.55
CA VAL A 497 -19.97 -8.00 2.19
C VAL A 497 -20.69 -6.74 1.73
N PHE A 498 -20.99 -6.64 0.44
CA PHE A 498 -21.59 -5.45 -0.15
C PHE A 498 -23.11 -5.33 0.04
N ARG A 499 -23.80 -6.36 0.52
CA ARG A 499 -25.28 -6.35 0.73
C ARG A 499 -25.75 -5.20 1.61
N GLY A 500 -24.93 -4.79 2.58
CA GLY A 500 -25.26 -3.71 3.50
C GLY A 500 -25.11 -2.30 2.90
N GLY A 501 -24.60 -2.18 1.67
CA GLY A 501 -24.46 -0.91 0.95
C GLY A 501 -23.11 -0.19 1.13
N ILE A 502 -22.05 -0.89 1.56
CA ILE A 502 -20.66 -0.37 1.51
C ILE A 502 -20.27 0.03 0.08
N HIS A 503 -19.40 1.02 -0.07
CA HIS A 503 -19.00 1.59 -1.36
C HIS A 503 -17.79 0.87 -1.95
N ALA A 504 -16.76 0.64 -1.12
CA ALA A 504 -15.53 -0.04 -1.53
C ALA A 504 -14.85 -0.78 -0.38
N VAL A 505 -14.17 -1.87 -0.74
CA VAL A 505 -13.19 -2.57 0.08
C VAL A 505 -11.86 -2.55 -0.68
N VAL A 506 -10.79 -2.14 -0.01
CA VAL A 506 -9.45 -2.08 -0.59
C VAL A 506 -8.46 -2.84 0.25
N GLY A 507 -7.43 -3.38 -0.39
CA GLY A 507 -6.42 -4.19 0.28
C GLY A 507 -5.37 -4.68 -0.70
N TRP A 508 -4.60 -5.68 -0.26
CA TRP A 508 -3.52 -6.22 -1.07
C TRP A 508 -3.96 -7.46 -1.87
N ARG A 509 -3.52 -7.51 -3.13
CA ARG A 509 -3.58 -8.69 -3.99
C ARG A 509 -2.39 -9.61 -3.72
N THR A 510 -1.22 -9.05 -3.43
CA THR A 510 0.02 -9.77 -3.14
C THR A 510 0.56 -9.41 -1.76
N SER A 511 1.69 -9.98 -1.32
CA SER A 511 2.30 -9.62 -0.04
C SER A 511 2.83 -8.17 -0.03
N ALA A 512 2.75 -7.54 1.14
CA ALA A 512 3.15 -6.16 1.40
C ALA A 512 4.38 -6.09 2.33
N LEU A 513 5.01 -4.93 2.43
CA LEU A 513 6.19 -4.67 3.25
C LEU A 513 5.81 -3.82 4.48
N PHE A 514 6.40 -4.10 5.64
CA PHE A 514 6.24 -3.26 6.83
C PHE A 514 6.78 -1.84 6.65
N SER A 515 7.74 -1.69 5.74
CA SER A 515 8.46 -0.45 5.47
C SER A 515 7.79 0.41 4.39
N ASP A 516 6.66 -0.02 3.84
CA ASP A 516 5.95 0.77 2.84
C ASP A 516 5.18 1.93 3.47
N ASN A 517 4.80 2.92 2.66
CA ASN A 517 4.04 4.09 3.11
C ASN A 517 2.65 4.12 2.49
N THR A 518 2.11 2.96 2.10
CA THR A 518 0.87 2.86 1.33
C THR A 518 -0.32 3.37 2.12
N ALA A 519 -0.49 2.90 3.36
CA ALA A 519 -1.57 3.33 4.22
C ALA A 519 -1.52 4.84 4.48
N SER A 520 -0.35 5.35 4.88
CA SER A 520 -0.15 6.78 5.18
C SER A 520 -0.37 7.69 3.95
N ARG A 521 0.20 7.32 2.79
CA ARG A 521 0.01 8.05 1.52
C ARG A 521 -1.44 7.99 1.04
N THR A 522 -2.12 6.87 1.23
CA THR A 522 -3.55 6.75 0.92
C THR A 522 -4.37 7.70 1.78
N ALA A 523 -4.13 7.71 3.10
CA ALA A 523 -4.78 8.63 4.02
C ALA A 523 -4.52 10.11 3.66
N ALA A 524 -3.28 10.47 3.34
CA ALA A 524 -2.94 11.82 2.91
C ALA A 524 -3.67 12.22 1.61
N ALA A 525 -3.79 11.29 0.65
CA ALA A 525 -4.55 11.49 -0.57
C ALA A 525 -6.05 11.68 -0.29
N ILE A 526 -6.65 10.87 0.57
CA ILE A 526 -8.05 11.00 0.99
C ILE A 526 -8.29 12.34 1.71
N ALA A 527 -7.36 12.77 2.56
CA ALA A 527 -7.41 14.07 3.25
C ALA A 527 -7.43 15.26 2.27
N LEU A 528 -6.85 15.09 1.07
CA LEU A 528 -6.89 16.07 -0.01
C LEU A 528 -8.17 15.99 -0.88
N GLY A 529 -9.11 15.10 -0.55
CA GLY A 529 -10.38 14.94 -1.27
C GLY A 529 -10.32 13.98 -2.45
N ARG A 530 -9.30 13.13 -2.53
CA ARG A 530 -9.20 12.13 -3.59
C ARG A 530 -10.19 10.97 -3.40
N PRO A 531 -10.68 10.35 -4.49
CA PRO A 531 -11.46 9.12 -4.43
C PRO A 531 -10.71 8.01 -3.68
N VAL A 532 -11.44 7.24 -2.87
CA VAL A 532 -10.85 6.27 -1.93
C VAL A 532 -10.13 5.14 -2.65
N VAL A 533 -10.75 4.59 -3.71
CA VAL A 533 -10.17 3.51 -4.52
C VAL A 533 -8.90 3.98 -5.23
N SER A 534 -8.94 5.17 -5.85
CA SER A 534 -7.78 5.74 -6.54
C SER A 534 -6.64 6.07 -5.58
N ALA A 535 -6.94 6.57 -4.39
CA ALA A 535 -5.93 6.87 -3.38
C ALA A 535 -5.14 5.62 -2.97
N TRP A 536 -5.82 4.49 -2.73
CA TRP A 536 -5.16 3.22 -2.39
C TRP A 536 -4.32 2.66 -3.52
N LEU A 537 -4.93 2.51 -4.71
CA LEU A 537 -4.24 1.92 -5.86
C LEU A 537 -3.02 2.75 -6.27
N ASP A 538 -3.08 4.08 -6.21
CA ASP A 538 -1.95 4.94 -6.52
C ASP A 538 -0.86 4.87 -5.45
N ALA A 539 -1.23 4.94 -4.17
CA ALA A 539 -0.26 4.91 -3.08
C ALA A 539 0.57 3.63 -3.13
N ALA A 540 -0.08 2.48 -3.29
CA ALA A 540 0.57 1.18 -3.34
C ALA A 540 1.54 1.07 -4.52
N HIS A 541 1.10 1.43 -5.72
CA HIS A 541 1.93 1.27 -6.91
C HIS A 541 3.10 2.27 -6.95
N THR A 542 2.88 3.50 -6.45
CA THR A 542 3.91 4.55 -6.46
C THR A 542 4.83 4.53 -5.25
N ASP A 543 4.70 3.53 -4.37
CA ASP A 543 5.57 3.38 -3.22
C ASP A 543 6.99 2.93 -3.66
N PRO A 544 8.05 3.66 -3.24
CA PRO A 544 9.43 3.31 -3.55
C PRO A 544 9.87 1.93 -3.05
N ALA A 545 9.24 1.39 -2.01
CA ALA A 545 9.57 0.07 -1.48
C ALA A 545 9.35 -1.05 -2.51
N TYR A 546 8.43 -0.84 -3.47
CA TYR A 546 8.13 -1.79 -4.54
C TYR A 546 8.83 -1.47 -5.87
N LYS A 547 9.73 -0.48 -5.86
CA LYS A 547 10.56 -0.13 -7.02
C LYS A 547 11.50 -1.28 -7.35
N ASN A 548 11.77 -1.48 -8.65
CA ASN A 548 12.55 -2.60 -9.19
C ASN A 548 11.87 -3.98 -9.02
N LYS A 549 10.55 -4.00 -8.76
CA LYS A 549 9.71 -5.22 -8.79
C LYS A 549 10.26 -6.37 -7.92
N PRO A 550 10.49 -6.16 -6.61
CA PRO A 550 10.93 -7.24 -5.76
C PRO A 550 9.86 -8.35 -5.74
N THR A 551 10.32 -9.61 -5.61
CA THR A 551 9.48 -10.78 -5.70
C THR A 551 9.54 -11.63 -4.42
N TYR A 552 8.60 -12.56 -4.28
CA TYR A 552 8.50 -13.54 -3.21
C TYR A 552 7.79 -14.80 -3.71
N THR A 553 7.80 -15.87 -2.93
CA THR A 553 6.91 -17.02 -3.18
C THR A 553 5.51 -16.67 -2.70
N GLY A 554 4.55 -16.58 -3.62
CA GLY A 554 3.15 -16.25 -3.28
C GLY A 554 2.56 -17.25 -2.29
N GLY A 555 2.00 -16.81 -1.16
CA GLY A 555 1.49 -17.76 -0.16
C GLY A 555 0.15 -18.37 -0.56
N GLY A 556 -0.70 -17.63 -1.26
CA GLY A 556 -1.95 -18.10 -1.85
C GLY A 556 -1.78 -18.83 -3.18
N THR A 557 -0.74 -18.48 -3.96
CA THR A 557 -0.49 -19.09 -5.29
C THR A 557 0.54 -20.23 -5.26
N GLY A 558 1.48 -20.21 -4.32
CA GLY A 558 2.65 -21.09 -4.29
C GLY A 558 3.67 -20.81 -5.41
N ILE A 559 3.49 -19.75 -6.19
CA ILE A 559 4.35 -19.44 -7.35
C ILE A 559 5.58 -18.68 -6.88
N GLU A 560 6.76 -19.15 -7.28
CA GLU A 560 8.03 -18.45 -7.12
C GLU A 560 8.06 -17.17 -7.97
N ASP A 561 8.83 -16.18 -7.54
CA ASP A 561 8.95 -14.88 -8.23
C ASP A 561 7.63 -14.08 -8.39
N TRP A 562 6.68 -14.28 -7.48
CA TRP A 562 5.45 -13.48 -7.41
C TRP A 562 5.74 -12.03 -7.00
N PRO A 563 5.09 -11.01 -7.58
CA PRO A 563 5.45 -9.62 -7.30
C PRO A 563 4.95 -9.14 -5.92
N LEU A 564 5.79 -8.41 -5.18
CA LEU A 564 5.37 -7.70 -3.96
C LEU A 564 4.58 -6.41 -4.27
N GLY A 565 3.70 -6.01 -3.35
CA GLY A 565 3.06 -4.69 -3.35
C GLY A 565 2.09 -4.42 -4.51
N ARG A 566 1.25 -5.38 -4.85
CA ARG A 566 0.16 -5.18 -5.81
C ARG A 566 -1.13 -5.00 -5.04
N ALA A 567 -1.69 -3.79 -5.10
CA ALA A 567 -2.98 -3.47 -4.50
C ALA A 567 -4.15 -3.93 -5.38
N ALA A 568 -5.28 -4.18 -4.72
CA ALA A 568 -6.57 -4.41 -5.33
C ALA A 568 -7.68 -3.65 -4.59
N ALA A 569 -8.77 -3.41 -5.31
CA ALA A 569 -9.98 -2.79 -4.79
C ALA A 569 -11.20 -3.48 -5.38
N VAL A 570 -12.16 -3.83 -4.52
CA VAL A 570 -13.50 -4.26 -4.91
C VAL A 570 -14.46 -3.14 -4.57
N PHE A 571 -15.34 -2.79 -5.50
CA PHE A 571 -16.30 -1.71 -5.30
C PHE A 571 -17.53 -1.91 -6.17
N ARG A 572 -18.60 -1.18 -5.86
CA ARG A 572 -19.80 -1.20 -6.69
C ARG A 572 -19.56 -0.52 -8.03
N CYS A 573 -20.09 -1.09 -9.12
CA CYS A 573 -19.91 -0.50 -10.44
C CYS A 573 -20.39 0.97 -10.47
N GLY A 574 -19.60 1.83 -11.12
CA GLY A 574 -19.83 3.27 -11.17
C GLY A 574 -19.48 4.05 -9.89
N ARG A 575 -18.80 3.43 -8.91
CA ARG A 575 -18.43 4.05 -7.62
C ARG A 575 -16.93 4.18 -7.36
N ALA A 576 -16.07 3.93 -8.35
CA ALA A 576 -14.62 4.11 -8.18
C ALA A 576 -14.21 5.57 -7.90
N SER A 577 -15.00 6.53 -8.36
CA SER A 577 -14.79 7.97 -8.13
C SER A 577 -15.34 8.46 -6.78
N ASP A 578 -15.94 7.58 -5.98
CA ASP A 578 -16.51 7.97 -4.71
C ASP A 578 -15.40 8.41 -3.72
N LYS A 579 -15.65 9.55 -3.07
CA LYS A 579 -14.79 10.16 -2.05
C LYS A 579 -15.26 9.72 -0.68
N VAL A 580 -14.42 9.90 0.34
CA VAL A 580 -14.76 9.49 1.71
C VAL A 580 -16.06 10.14 2.26
N VAL A 581 -16.50 11.25 1.67
CA VAL A 581 -17.76 11.92 2.02
C VAL A 581 -19.00 11.29 1.37
N ASP A 582 -18.83 10.53 0.29
CA ASP A 582 -19.90 9.77 -0.35
C ASP A 582 -20.23 8.57 0.53
N ARG A 583 -21.37 8.67 1.21
CA ARG A 583 -21.84 7.72 2.23
C ARG A 583 -23.32 7.40 2.08
N GLN A 584 -23.87 7.69 0.90
CA GLN A 584 -25.25 7.44 0.59
C GLN A 584 -25.56 5.95 0.68
N ASN A 585 -26.79 5.64 1.07
CA ASN A 585 -27.27 4.28 0.98
C ASN A 585 -27.35 3.83 -0.49
N LEU A 586 -26.56 2.83 -0.88
CA LEU A 586 -26.52 2.32 -2.24
C LEU A 586 -27.50 1.17 -2.54
N GLY A 587 -28.20 0.59 -1.56
CA GLY A 587 -28.92 -0.67 -1.78
C GLY A 587 -28.03 -1.91 -1.67
N ALA A 588 -28.61 -3.08 -1.88
CA ALA A 588 -27.83 -4.26 -2.24
C ALA A 588 -27.11 -4.03 -3.59
N PRO A 589 -25.92 -4.62 -3.80
CA PRO A 589 -25.19 -4.48 -5.05
C PRO A 589 -25.92 -5.24 -6.17
N THR A 590 -25.99 -4.65 -7.35
CA THR A 590 -26.41 -5.32 -8.59
C THR A 590 -25.23 -5.59 -9.53
N CYS A 591 -24.08 -4.98 -9.23
CA CYS A 591 -22.86 -5.08 -10.00
C CYS A 591 -21.67 -4.77 -9.08
N LEU A 592 -20.64 -5.61 -9.17
CA LEU A 592 -19.34 -5.41 -8.53
C LEU A 592 -18.25 -5.26 -9.60
N SER A 593 -17.25 -4.48 -9.25
CA SER A 593 -16.07 -4.21 -10.05
C SER A 593 -14.85 -4.51 -9.20
N ILE A 594 -13.82 -5.12 -9.79
CA ILE A 594 -12.50 -5.27 -9.18
C ILE A 594 -11.49 -4.51 -10.03
N ARG A 595 -10.56 -3.80 -9.39
CA ARG A 595 -9.41 -3.17 -10.04
C ARG A 595 -8.16 -3.55 -9.27
N TYR A 596 -7.10 -3.92 -9.99
CA TYR A 596 -5.86 -4.38 -9.39
C TYR A 596 -4.68 -4.06 -10.30
N TRP A 597 -3.50 -3.91 -9.70
CA TRP A 597 -2.25 -3.80 -10.44
C TRP A 597 -1.72 -5.18 -10.81
N ASN A 598 -1.28 -5.33 -12.05
CA ASN A 598 -0.59 -6.51 -12.53
C ASN A 598 0.75 -6.16 -13.17
N ASN A 599 1.77 -6.99 -12.96
CA ASN A 599 2.97 -6.93 -13.79
C ASN A 599 2.70 -7.82 -15.00
N ASP A 600 2.75 -7.24 -16.19
CA ASP A 600 2.81 -8.02 -17.43
C ASP A 600 4.18 -8.72 -17.55
#